data_AF-A0A519EKT1-F1
#
_entry.id   AF-A0A519EKT1-F1
#
_cell.length_a   1.000
_cell.length_b   1.000
_cell.length_c   1.000
_cell.angle_alpha   90.00
_cell.angle_beta   90.00
_cell.angle_gamma   90.00
#
_symmetry.space_group_name_H-M   'P 1'
#
loop_
_entity.id
_entity.type
_entity.pdbx_description
1 polymer ?
#
loop_
_entity_poly.entity_id
_entity_poly.type
_entity_poly.pdbx_seq_one_letter_code
_entity_poly.pdbx_strand_id
1 'polypeptide(L)'
;MIDIRRVFTHVEHIHHEFGPRAATPLVRGAIGAVLTNPFAGRYEPDILPMMTLLDPVGVDMAHRLHAAMGVPLEQIATYGKGA
;
A
#
# COMPACT_ATOMS: atom_id res chain seq x y z
N MET A 1 -19.02 6.02 -3.98
CA MET A 1 -18.38 5.34 -2.82
C MET A 1 -17.44 4.28 -3.39
N ILE A 2 -16.19 4.21 -2.94
CA ILE A 2 -15.26 3.15 -3.37
C ILE A 2 -15.66 1.84 -2.70
N ASP A 3 -15.87 0.80 -3.50
CA ASP A 3 -16.27 -0.53 -3.03
C ASP A 3 -15.06 -1.48 -3.03
N ILE A 4 -14.56 -1.81 -1.83
CA ILE A 4 -13.37 -2.63 -1.61
C ILE A 4 -13.79 -4.06 -1.29
N ARG A 5 -13.46 -4.99 -2.17
CA ARG A 5 -13.71 -6.43 -2.00
C ARG A 5 -12.69 -7.09 -1.06
N ARG A 6 -11.43 -6.67 -1.11
CA ARG A 6 -10.34 -7.26 -0.32
C ARG A 6 -9.25 -6.25 -0.03
N VAL A 7 -8.69 -6.33 1.17
CA VAL A 7 -7.40 -5.72 1.53
C VAL A 7 -6.43 -6.84 1.89
N PHE A 8 -5.17 -6.72 1.49
CA PHE A 8 -4.10 -7.62 1.92
C PHE A 8 -2.86 -6.83 2.27
N THR A 9 -2.09 -7.35 3.22
CA THR A 9 -0.88 -6.72 3.71
C THR A 9 0.21 -7.78 3.82
N HIS A 10 1.40 -7.43 3.39
CA HIS A 10 2.60 -8.25 3.45
C HIS A 10 3.69 -7.43 4.14
N VAL A 11 4.39 -8.04 5.10
CA VAL A 11 5.52 -7.44 5.81
C VAL A 11 6.64 -8.45 5.84
N GLU A 12 7.83 -8.02 5.43
CA GLU A 12 9.05 -8.80 5.39
C GLU A 12 10.05 -8.23 6.40
N HIS A 13 10.59 -9.10 7.24
CA HIS A 13 11.77 -8.80 8.05
C HIS A 13 12.98 -9.49 7.41
N ILE A 14 13.80 -8.71 6.71
CA ILE A 14 14.94 -9.19 5.95
C ILE A 14 16.17 -9.14 6.84
N HIS A 15 16.66 -10.31 7.26
CA HIS A 15 17.77 -10.43 8.20
C HIS A 15 19.16 -10.44 7.54
N HIS A 16 19.24 -10.95 6.31
CA HIS A 16 20.44 -10.97 5.48
C HIS A 16 20.08 -11.31 4.02
N GLU A 17 20.98 -10.99 3.11
CA GLU A 17 20.93 -11.42 1.71
C GLU A 17 22.37 -11.74 1.28
N PHE A 18 22.79 -12.99 1.54
CA PHE A 18 24.15 -13.52 1.30
C PHE A 18 25.33 -12.85 2.03
N GLY A 19 25.10 -11.79 2.82
CA GLY A 19 26.08 -11.17 3.72
C GLY A 19 25.90 -11.53 5.20
N PRO A 20 26.73 -10.96 6.10
CA PRO A 20 26.54 -11.07 7.54
C PRO A 20 25.15 -10.58 7.97
N ARG A 21 24.56 -11.24 8.97
CA ARG A 21 23.24 -10.88 9.51
C ARG A 21 23.27 -9.49 10.17
N ALA A 22 22.30 -8.64 9.84
CA ALA A 22 22.16 -7.32 10.45
C ALA A 22 21.62 -7.42 11.88
N ALA A 23 22.10 -6.54 12.78
CA ALA A 23 21.58 -6.44 14.15
C ALA A 23 20.12 -5.96 14.17
N THR A 24 19.77 -5.03 13.29
CA THR A 24 18.40 -4.59 13.02
C THR A 24 18.00 -5.04 11.62
N PRO A 25 16.95 -5.88 11.45
CA PRO A 25 16.50 -6.33 10.14
C PRO A 25 15.94 -5.16 9.31
N LEU A 26 16.12 -5.21 7.99
CA LEU A 26 15.38 -4.32 7.10
C LEU A 26 13.91 -4.76 7.09
N VAL A 27 13.00 -3.82 7.28
CA VAL A 27 11.55 -4.07 7.17
C VAL A 27 11.07 -3.53 5.83
N ARG A 28 10.37 -4.37 5.05
CA ARG A 28 9.65 -3.96 3.85
C ARG A 28 8.19 -4.34 3.98
N GLY A 29 7.31 -3.47 3.49
CA GLY A 29 5.88 -3.73 3.55
C GLY A 29 5.17 -3.32 2.26
N ALA A 30 4.12 -4.07 1.93
CA ALA A 30 3.20 -3.74 0.86
C ALA A 30 1.77 -3.94 1.34
N ILE A 31 0.89 -3.01 0.98
CA ILE A 31 -0.56 -3.13 1.18
C ILE A 31 -1.26 -2.93 -0.16
N GLY A 32 -2.27 -3.74 -0.42
CA GLY A 32 -3.08 -3.64 -1.63
C GLY A 32 -4.56 -3.75 -1.33
N ALA A 33 -5.35 -3.00 -2.09
CA ALA A 33 -6.81 -3.07 -2.07
C ALA A 33 -7.31 -3.53 -3.44
N VAL A 34 -8.26 -4.46 -3.43
CA VAL A 34 -8.97 -4.92 -4.62
C VAL A 34 -10.36 -4.33 -4.59
N LEU A 35 -10.69 -3.51 -5.59
CA LEU A 35 -11.93 -2.74 -5.66
C LEU A 35 -12.69 -2.96 -6.96
N THR A 36 -13.97 -2.65 -6.93
CA THR A 36 -14.83 -2.64 -8.13
C THR A 36 -14.46 -1.43 -9.00
N ASN A 37 -14.09 -1.68 -10.27
CA ASN A 37 -13.87 -0.59 -11.23
C ASN A 37 -15.22 -0.13 -11.82
N PRO A 38 -15.70 1.09 -11.51
CA PRO A 38 -17.00 1.56 -11.98
C PRO A 38 -17.03 1.86 -13.49
N PHE A 39 -15.88 1.89 -14.17
CA PHE A 39 -15.73 2.20 -15.59
C PHE A 39 -15.49 0.97 -16.46
N ALA A 40 -15.41 -0.22 -15.86
CA ALA A 40 -15.16 -1.45 -16.60
C ALA A 40 -16.23 -1.69 -17.69
N GLY A 41 -15.78 -2.14 -18.86
CA GLY A 41 -16.67 -2.54 -19.96
C GLY A 41 -17.24 -1.39 -20.81
N ARG A 42 -16.83 -0.14 -20.59
CA ARG A 42 -17.22 1.01 -21.43
C ARG A 42 -16.11 2.06 -21.55
N TYR A 43 -16.28 2.98 -22.49
CA TYR A 43 -15.51 4.23 -22.51
C TYR A 43 -16.12 5.22 -21.52
N GLU A 44 -15.29 5.79 -20.65
CA GLU A 44 -15.67 6.87 -19.73
C GLU A 44 -14.84 8.12 -20.05
N PRO A 45 -15.44 9.22 -20.52
CA PRO A 45 -14.71 10.45 -20.81
C PRO A 45 -14.26 11.21 -19.56
N ASP A 46 -14.90 11.00 -18.40
CA ASP A 46 -14.55 11.68 -17.14
C ASP A 46 -14.28 10.70 -16.00
N ILE A 47 -12.99 10.49 -15.70
CA ILE A 47 -12.51 9.61 -14.63
C ILE A 47 -12.02 10.39 -13.39
N LEU A 48 -11.88 11.71 -13.48
CA LEU A 48 -11.29 12.54 -12.43
C LEU A 48 -12.07 12.46 -11.10
N PRO A 49 -13.42 12.38 -11.08
CA PRO A 49 -14.16 12.26 -9.82
C PRO A 49 -13.77 11.03 -9.00
N MET A 50 -13.41 9.92 -9.64
CA MET A 50 -12.96 8.72 -8.92
C MET A 50 -11.60 8.92 -8.24
N MET A 51 -10.72 9.74 -8.81
CA MET A 51 -9.40 10.03 -8.21
C MET A 51 -9.55 10.67 -6.83
N THR A 52 -10.42 11.69 -6.71
CA THR A 52 -10.70 12.34 -5.42
C THR A 52 -11.34 11.37 -4.41
N LEU A 53 -12.17 10.45 -4.88
CA LEU A 53 -12.77 9.42 -4.01
C LEU A 53 -11.74 8.38 -3.51
N LEU A 54 -10.61 8.23 -4.20
CA LEU A 54 -9.53 7.30 -3.82
C LEU A 54 -8.55 7.91 -2.81
N ASP A 55 -8.48 9.24 -2.66
CA ASP A 55 -7.61 9.91 -1.69
C ASP A 55 -7.74 9.36 -0.26
N PRO A 56 -8.95 9.28 0.34
CA PRO A 56 -9.09 8.73 1.70
C PRO A 56 -8.71 7.24 1.78
N VAL A 57 -8.88 6.48 0.69
CA VAL A 57 -8.46 5.07 0.64
C VAL A 57 -6.93 4.97 0.66
N GLY A 58 -6.23 5.81 -0.10
CA GLY A 58 -4.77 5.84 -0.10
C GLY A 58 -4.18 6.18 1.28
N VAL A 59 -4.76 7.17 1.97
CA VAL A 59 -4.35 7.56 3.32
C VAL A 59 -4.58 6.43 4.33
N ASP A 60 -5.76 5.80 4.31
CA ASP A 60 -6.07 4.65 5.18
C ASP A 60 -5.11 3.47 4.94
N MET A 61 -4.81 3.14 3.68
CA MET A 61 -3.84 2.10 3.35
C MET A 61 -2.43 2.42 3.87
N ALA A 62 -1.97 3.67 3.73
CA ALA A 62 -0.67 4.09 4.24
C ALA A 62 -0.57 3.94 5.77
N HIS A 63 -1.61 4.36 6.50
CA HIS A 63 -1.65 4.21 7.96
C HIS A 63 -1.67 2.73 8.39
N ARG A 64 -2.47 1.90 7.74
CA ARG A 64 -2.51 0.45 8.03
C ARG A 64 -1.18 -0.23 7.75
N LEU A 65 -0.53 0.11 6.64
CA LEU A 65 0.78 -0.45 6.30
C LEU A 65 1.83 -0.05 7.34
N HIS A 66 1.88 1.23 7.71
CA HIS A 66 2.79 1.71 8.75
C HIS A 66 2.56 0.98 10.08
N ALA A 67 1.30 0.87 10.52
CA ALA A 67 0.95 0.13 11.74
C ALA A 67 1.36 -1.36 11.67
N ALA A 68 1.20 -2.00 10.52
CA ALA A 68 1.58 -3.40 10.32
C ALA A 68 3.10 -3.62 10.29
N MET A 69 3.86 -2.68 9.70
CA MET A 69 5.33 -2.74 9.71
C MET A 69 5.92 -2.57 11.10
N GLY A 70 5.22 -1.85 12.00
CA GLY A 70 5.64 -1.70 13.40
C GLY A 70 6.97 -0.98 13.57
N VAL A 71 7.36 -0.16 12.59
CA VAL A 71 8.58 0.66 12.63
C VAL A 71 8.22 2.12 12.94
N PRO A 72 9.11 2.91 13.54
CA PRO A 72 8.90 4.35 13.70
C PRO A 72 8.78 5.06 12.34
N LEU A 73 7.96 6.13 12.29
CA LEU A 73 7.73 6.91 11.05
C LEU A 73 9.03 7.47 10.47
N GLU A 74 9.94 7.92 11.33
CA GLU A 74 11.24 8.45 10.96
C GLU A 74 12.18 7.42 10.29
N GLN A 75 11.85 6.13 10.40
CA GLN A 75 12.60 5.05 9.74
C GLN A 75 12.06 4.69 8.35
N ILE A 76 10.96 5.30 7.91
CA ILE A 76 10.46 5.14 6.54
C ILE A 76 11.40 5.88 5.58
N ALA A 77 12.31 5.14 4.95
CA ALA A 77 13.30 5.69 4.03
C ALA A 77 12.85 5.72 2.57
N THR A 78 11.91 4.85 2.19
CA THR A 78 11.43 4.72 0.81
C THR A 78 9.94 4.41 0.77
N TYR A 79 9.27 4.84 -0.30
CA TYR A 79 7.90 4.44 -0.58
C TYR A 79 7.66 4.37 -2.09
N GLY A 80 6.60 3.66 -2.47
CA GLY A 80 6.12 3.57 -3.84
C GLY A 80 4.62 3.33 -3.88
N LYS A 81 4.01 3.54 -5.04
CA LYS A 81 2.59 3.23 -5.30
C LYS A 81 2.44 2.64 -6.69
N GLY A 82 1.47 1.74 -6.86
CA GLY A 82 1.16 1.10 -8.13
C GLY A 82 -0.29 0.62 -8.17
N ALA A 83 -0.81 0.43 -9.37
CA ALA A 83 -2.14 -0.10 -9.67
C ALA A 83 -2.08 -0.94 -10.95
#